data_AF-A0A819ID15-F1
#
_entry.id   AF-A0A819ID15-F1
#
_cell.length_a   1.000
_cell.length_b   1.000
_cell.length_c   1.000
_cell.angle_alpha   90.00
_cell.angle_beta   90.00
_cell.angle_gamma   90.00
#
_symmetry.space_group_name_H-M   'P 1'
#
loop_
_entity.id
_entity.type
_entity.pdbx_description
1 polymer ?
#
loop_
_entity_poly.entity_id
_entity_poly.type
_entity_poly.pdbx_seq_one_letter_code
_entity_poly.pdbx_strand_id
1 'polypeptide(L)'
;LLIIVTTSVFGLLAYGNVEQLSHRTLPLVRCELDKQLAVMVLVKVIFNFFVSLPSATINVTVLIPNINNDLTVDLIIKKYFSSPFYIYICASQRFQLQLFFVLFKIHLERAKNRIIRANQLVPQIDIEIT
;
A
#
# COMPACT_ATOMS: atom_id res chain seq x y z
N LEU A 1 7.12 -12.03 18.89
CA LEU A 1 5.83 -12.18 19.59
C LEU A 1 5.55 -11.02 20.55
N LEU A 2 6.43 -10.72 21.52
CA LEU A 2 6.30 -9.58 22.44
C LEU A 2 6.08 -8.23 21.73
N ILE A 3 6.91 -7.93 20.71
CA ILE A 3 6.83 -6.69 19.91
C ILE A 3 5.48 -6.56 19.22
N ILE A 4 4.88 -7.68 18.79
CA ILE A 4 3.60 -7.71 18.08
C ILE A 4 2.48 -7.39 19.07
N VAL A 5 2.47 -8.05 20.22
CA VAL A 5 1.48 -7.82 21.27
C VAL A 5 1.53 -6.37 21.75
N THR A 6 2.71 -5.82 22.01
CA THR A 6 2.84 -4.44 22.46
C THR A 6 2.40 -3.45 21.39
N THR A 7 2.78 -3.64 20.12
CA THR A 7 2.31 -2.75 19.03
C THR A 7 0.80 -2.85 18.80
N SER A 8 0.19 -4.04 18.91
CA SER A 8 -1.26 -4.20 18.83
C SER A 8 -1.98 -3.49 19.97
N VAL A 9 -1.49 -3.60 21.21
CA VAL A 9 -2.04 -2.89 22.37
C VAL A 9 -1.92 -1.38 22.20
N PHE A 10 -0.77 -0.87 21.76
CA PHE A 10 -0.59 0.55 21.48
C PHE A 10 -1.51 1.04 20.34
N GLY A 11 -1.74 0.22 19.31
CA GLY A 11 -2.69 0.53 18.24
C GLY A 11 -4.13 0.64 18.73
N LEU A 12 -4.56 -0.27 19.61
CA LEU A 12 -5.89 -0.24 20.23
C LEU A 12 -6.07 0.98 21.16
N LEU A 13 -5.06 1.29 21.96
CA LEU A 13 -5.07 2.48 22.83
C LEU A 13 -5.08 3.78 22.01
N ALA A 14 -4.34 3.83 20.90
CA ALA A 14 -4.37 4.96 19.99
C ALA A 14 -5.75 5.15 19.34
N TYR A 15 -6.43 4.04 18.98
CA TYR A 15 -7.79 4.09 18.44
C TYR A 15 -8.79 4.66 19.45
N GLY A 16 -8.79 4.15 20.69
CA GLY A 16 -9.67 4.65 21.75
C GLY A 16 -9.42 6.13 22.09
N ASN A 17 -8.18 6.60 22.03
CA ASN A 17 -7.85 8.01 22.26
C ASN A 17 -8.42 8.94 21.16
N VAL A 18 -8.45 8.49 19.90
CA VAL A 18 -8.98 9.27 18.77
C VAL A 18 -10.50 9.39 18.83
N GLU A 19 -11.17 8.29 19.19
CA GLU A 19 -12.63 8.27 19.37
C GLU A 19 -13.05 9.26 20.46
N GLN A 20 -12.30 9.34 21.56
CA GLN A 20 -12.53 10.31 22.62
C GLN A 20 -12.20 11.76 22.21
N LEU A 21 -11.22 11.97 21.34
CA LEU A 21 -10.87 13.29 20.81
C LEU A 21 -11.98 13.89 19.93
N SER A 22 -12.72 13.06 19.19
CA SER A 22 -13.87 13.49 18.37
C SER A 22 -15.00 14.12 19.19
N HIS A 23 -15.05 13.87 20.50
CA HIS A 23 -16.08 14.41 21.40
C HIS A 23 -15.68 15.72 22.09
N ARG A 24 -14.43 16.18 21.93
CA ARG A 24 -13.99 17.47 22.47
C ARG A 24 -14.03 18.55 21.39
N THR A 25 -14.46 19.75 21.77
CA THR A 25 -14.41 20.98 20.96
C THR A 25 -12.96 21.45 20.78
N LEU A 26 -12.18 20.68 20.02
CA LEU A 26 -10.87 21.09 19.53
C LEU A 26 -11.02 21.68 18.12
N PRO A 27 -10.17 22.65 17.75
CA PRO A 27 -10.23 23.25 16.42
C PRO A 27 -10.11 22.17 15.33
N LEU A 28 -10.98 22.24 14.32
CA LEU A 28 -11.16 21.22 13.27
C LEU A 28 -9.84 20.77 12.61
N VAL A 29 -8.90 21.70 12.45
CA VAL A 29 -7.58 21.42 11.84
C VAL A 29 -6.71 20.49 12.70
N ARG A 30 -6.76 20.60 14.04
CA ARG A 30 -6.00 19.68 14.93
C ARG A 30 -6.63 18.29 14.99
N CYS A 31 -7.96 18.22 14.98
CA CYS A 31 -8.67 16.95 14.99
C CYS A 31 -8.35 16.10 13.74
N GLU A 32 -8.31 16.72 12.56
CA GLU A 32 -7.99 16.01 11.32
C GLU A 32 -6.53 15.52 11.29
N LEU A 33 -5.60 16.31 11.83
CA LEU A 33 -4.19 15.93 11.91
C LEU A 33 -3.96 14.75 12.87
N ASP A 34 -4.60 14.75 14.04
CA ASP A 34 -4.52 13.66 15.02
C ASP A 34 -5.18 12.38 14.50
N LYS A 35 -6.31 12.51 13.79
CA LYS A 35 -6.96 11.38 13.11
C LYS A 35 -6.06 10.78 12.02
N GLN A 36 -5.42 11.61 11.21
CA GLN A 36 -4.45 11.13 10.22
C GLN A 36 -3.25 10.43 10.86
N LEU A 37 -2.73 10.95 11.96
CA LEU A 37 -1.63 10.33 12.70
C LEU A 37 -2.03 8.96 13.25
N ALA A 38 -3.22 8.84 13.84
CA ALA A 38 -3.67 7.57 14.38
C ALA A 38 -4.00 6.54 13.29
N VAL A 39 -4.59 6.95 12.17
CA VAL A 39 -4.77 6.07 11.01
C VAL A 39 -3.42 5.60 10.49
N MET A 40 -2.41 6.48 10.41
CA MET A 40 -1.05 6.12 10.04
C MET A 40 -0.44 5.09 10.99
N VAL A 41 -0.61 5.27 12.31
CA VAL A 41 -0.11 4.31 13.31
C VAL A 41 -0.84 2.98 13.21
N LEU A 42 -2.16 2.97 13.06
CA LEU A 42 -2.95 1.76 12.91
C LEU A 42 -2.53 0.94 11.68
N VAL A 43 -2.36 1.61 10.53
CA VAL A 43 -1.85 0.98 9.31
C VAL A 43 -0.45 0.41 9.52
N LYS A 44 0.42 1.14 10.22
CA LYS A 44 1.78 0.68 10.53
C LYS A 44 1.78 -0.55 11.45
N VAL A 45 0.89 -0.60 12.44
CA VAL A 45 0.72 -1.77 13.33
C VAL A 45 0.20 -2.98 12.56
N ILE A 46 -0.80 -2.80 11.71
CA ILE A 46 -1.33 -3.86 10.84
C ILE A 46 -0.22 -4.40 9.92
N PHE A 47 0.52 -3.50 9.28
CA PHE A 47 1.61 -3.90 8.39
C PHE A 47 2.72 -4.64 9.15
N ASN A 48 3.10 -4.16 10.33
CA ASN A 48 4.09 -4.81 11.17
C ASN A 48 3.65 -6.21 11.62
N PHE A 49 2.35 -6.39 11.89
CA PHE A 49 1.76 -7.69 12.18
C PHE A 49 1.92 -8.65 10.99
N PHE A 50 1.50 -8.23 9.79
CA PHE A 50 1.57 -9.06 8.58
C PHE A 50 3.00 -9.34 8.09
N VAL A 51 3.96 -8.45 8.34
CA VAL A 51 5.38 -8.68 8.00
C VAL A 51 6.08 -9.57 9.03
N SER A 52 5.72 -9.43 10.32
CA SER A 52 6.34 -10.23 11.39
C SER A 52 5.85 -11.67 11.44
N LEU A 53 4.61 -11.93 11.00
CA LEU A 53 4.00 -13.27 10.98
C LEU A 53 4.79 -14.27 10.12
N PRO A 54 5.09 -14.00 8.83
CA PRO A 54 5.89 -14.90 8.00
C PRO A 54 7.33 -15.08 8.51
N SER A 55 7.92 -14.04 9.10
CA SER A 55 9.25 -14.16 9.70
C SER A 55 9.24 -15.13 10.90
N ALA A 56 8.18 -15.08 11.73
CA ALA A 56 8.01 -16.02 12.82
C ALA A 56 7.79 -17.47 12.31
N THR A 57 7.05 -17.67 11.22
CA THR A 57 6.83 -19.01 10.66
C THR A 57 8.11 -19.61 10.08
N ILE A 58 8.93 -18.83 9.35
CA ILE A 58 10.21 -19.30 8.81
C ILE A 58 11.14 -19.76 9.94
N ASN A 59 11.23 -19.00 11.03
CA ASN A 59 12.08 -19.37 12.18
C ASN A 59 11.64 -20.69 12.83
N VAL A 60 10.33 -20.99 12.84
CA VAL A 60 9.80 -22.27 13.33
C VAL A 60 10.10 -23.40 12.35
N THR A 61 9.96 -23.17 11.04
CA THR A 61 10.25 -24.19 10.01
C THR A 61 11.73 -24.56 9.96
N VAL A 62 12.64 -23.58 10.13
CA VAL A 62 14.09 -23.84 10.21
C VAL A 62 14.44 -24.74 11.41
N LEU A 63 13.68 -24.65 12.50
CA LEU A 63 13.88 -25.51 13.67
C LEU A 63 13.43 -26.96 13.45
N ILE A 64 12.58 -27.22 12.45
CA ILE A 64 12.03 -28.55 12.14
C ILE A 64 12.48 -28.95 10.73
N PRO A 65 13.67 -29.56 10.58
CA PRO A 65 14.31 -29.77 9.28
C PRO A 65 13.53 -30.67 8.30
N ASN A 66 12.58 -31.46 8.80
CA ASN A 66 11.80 -32.39 7.99
C ASN A 66 10.68 -31.72 7.15
N ILE A 67 10.38 -30.44 7.41
CA ILE A 67 9.28 -29.71 6.74
C ILE A 67 9.76 -28.97 5.47
N ASN A 68 11.07 -28.71 5.33
CA ASN A 68 11.63 -27.87 4.26
C ASN A 68 11.55 -28.46 2.85
N ASN A 69 11.20 -29.74 2.69
CA ASN A 69 11.13 -30.40 1.38
C ASN A 69 9.73 -30.34 0.75
N ASP A 70 8.74 -29.77 1.45
CA ASP A 70 7.36 -29.74 0.96
C ASP A 70 7.09 -28.46 0.13
N LEU A 71 6.82 -28.65 -1.17
CA LEU A 71 6.50 -27.59 -2.13
C LEU A 71 5.31 -26.72 -1.68
N THR A 72 4.38 -27.30 -0.91
CA THR A 72 3.21 -26.58 -0.40
C THR A 72 3.59 -25.49 0.60
N VAL A 73 4.61 -25.72 1.43
CA VAL A 73 5.08 -24.78 2.45
C VAL A 73 5.78 -23.57 1.82
N ASP A 74 6.57 -23.78 0.77
CA ASP A 74 7.24 -22.69 0.03
C ASP A 74 6.22 -21.76 -0.67
N LEU A 75 5.17 -22.33 -1.29
CA LEU A 75 4.10 -21.55 -1.91
C LEU A 75 3.32 -20.72 -0.88
N ILE A 76 3.05 -21.30 0.30
CA ILE A 76 2.39 -20.61 1.40
C ILE A 76 3.25 -19.43 1.89
N ILE A 77 4.55 -19.65 2.09
CA ILE A 77 5.49 -18.59 2.53
C ILE A 77 5.53 -17.44 1.52
N LYS A 78 5.69 -17.73 0.22
CA LYS A 78 5.70 -16.72 -0.84
C LYS A 78 4.39 -15.92 -0.91
N LYS A 79 3.23 -16.58 -0.73
CA LYS A 79 1.93 -15.92 -0.68
C LYS A 79 1.77 -15.01 0.53
N TYR A 80 2.21 -15.44 1.71
CA TYR A 80 2.17 -14.61 2.92
C TYR A 80 3.12 -13.40 2.82
N PHE A 81 4.29 -13.53 2.18
CA PHE A 81 5.25 -12.43 2.01
C PHE A 81 4.78 -11.33 1.05
N SER A 82 3.96 -11.68 0.07
CA SER A 82 3.41 -10.75 -0.93
C SER A 82 2.14 -10.05 -0.47
N SER A 83 1.37 -10.66 0.44
CA SER A 83 0.13 -10.11 1.00
C SER A 83 0.23 -8.71 1.63
N PRO A 84 1.30 -8.33 2.37
CA PRO A 84 1.37 -7.03 3.04
C PRO A 84 1.41 -5.90 2.01
N PHE A 85 2.13 -6.11 0.90
CA PHE A 85 2.25 -5.12 -0.18
C PHE A 85 0.88 -4.70 -0.72
N TYR A 86 -0.03 -5.66 -0.94
CA TYR A 86 -1.41 -5.36 -1.37
C TYR A 86 -2.20 -4.62 -0.29
N ILE A 87 -2.04 -4.97 0.99
CA ILE A 87 -2.70 -4.27 2.10
C ILE A 87 -2.20 -2.83 2.18
N TYR A 88 -0.91 -2.56 1.98
CA TYR A 88 -0.36 -1.20 1.95
C TYR A 88 -0.89 -0.38 0.79
N ILE A 89 -1.00 -0.97 -0.40
CA ILE A 89 -1.62 -0.31 -1.56
C ILE A 89 -3.08 0.04 -1.24
N CYS A 90 -3.83 -0.84 -0.59
CA CYS A 90 -5.24 -0.62 -0.25
C CYS A 90 -5.44 0.36 0.93
N ALA A 91 -4.55 0.37 1.91
CA ALA A 91 -4.68 1.18 3.12
C ALA A 91 -4.08 2.59 2.99
N SER A 92 -3.07 2.77 2.14
CA SER A 92 -2.38 4.07 2.00
C SER A 92 -3.06 4.96 0.97
N GLN A 93 -3.96 5.82 1.45
CA GLN A 93 -4.66 6.81 0.61
C GLN A 93 -3.71 7.76 -0.13
N ARG A 94 -2.57 8.11 0.49
CA ARG A 94 -1.52 8.92 -0.15
C ARG A 94 -0.87 8.18 -1.32
N PHE A 95 -0.57 6.89 -1.15
CA PHE A 95 0.02 6.07 -2.20
C PHE A 95 -0.95 5.85 -3.36
N GLN A 96 -2.23 5.63 -3.07
CA GLN A 96 -3.27 5.49 -4.10
C GLN A 96 -3.42 6.74 -4.97
N LEU A 97 -3.43 7.92 -4.35
CA LEU A 97 -3.52 9.19 -5.08
C LEU A 97 -2.27 9.45 -5.93
N GLN A 98 -1.08 9.16 -5.39
CA GLN A 98 0.18 9.25 -6.16
C GLN A 98 0.18 8.28 -7.34
N LEU A 99 -0.26 7.04 -7.13
CA LEU A 99 -0.35 6.03 -8.18
C LEU A 99 -1.34 6.44 -9.27
N PHE A 100 -2.52 6.94 -8.88
CA PHE A 100 -3.51 7.47 -9.81
C PHE A 100 -2.94 8.62 -10.65
N PHE A 101 -2.25 9.57 -10.01
CA PHE A 101 -1.66 10.72 -10.70
C PHE A 101 -0.58 10.31 -11.71
N VAL A 102 0.27 9.33 -11.35
CA VAL A 102 1.29 8.78 -12.23
C VAL A 102 0.65 8.07 -13.43
N LEU A 103 -0.36 7.22 -13.20
CA LEU A 103 -1.08 6.54 -14.28
C LEU A 103 -1.75 7.54 -15.23
N PHE A 104 -2.45 8.53 -14.67
CA PHE A 104 -3.08 9.60 -15.45
C PHE A 104 -2.06 10.36 -16.31
N LYS A 105 -0.92 10.74 -15.73
CA LYS A 105 0.17 11.40 -16.44
C LYS A 105 0.72 10.55 -17.60
N ILE A 106 0.91 9.25 -17.39
CA ILE A 106 1.37 8.33 -18.45
C ILE A 106 0.35 8.26 -19.59
N HIS A 107 -0.94 8.18 -19.28
CA HIS A 107 -2.00 8.16 -20.29
C HIS A 107 -2.07 9.47 -21.08
N LEU A 108 -1.92 10.62 -20.41
CA LEU A 108 -1.90 11.93 -21.05
C LEU A 108 -0.73 12.07 -22.02
N GLU A 109 0.48 11.67 -21.61
CA GLU A 109 1.67 11.70 -22.47
C GLU A 109 1.53 10.75 -23.67
N ARG A 110 0.93 9.57 -23.48
CA ARG A 110 0.61 8.66 -24.58
C ARG A 110 -0.38 9.28 -25.56
N ALA A 111 -1.41 10.00 -25.09
CA ALA A 111 -2.38 10.66 -25.94
C ALA A 111 -1.74 11.81 -26.75
N LYS A 112 -0.94 12.65 -26.09
CA LYS A 112 -0.18 13.73 -26.73
C LYS A 112 0.73 13.22 -27.85
N ASN A 113 1.45 12.12 -27.59
CA ASN A 113 2.32 11.49 -28.58
C ASN A 113 1.58 10.88 -29.78
N ARG A 114 0.30 10.51 -29.62
CA ARG A 114 -0.55 10.06 -30.74
C ARG A 114 -0.97 11.25 -31.61
N ILE A 115 -1.33 12.37 -31.00
CA ILE A 115 -1.73 13.60 -31.72
C ILE A 115 -0.55 14.14 -32.53
N ILE A 116 0.65 14.21 -31.94
CA ILE A 116 1.86 14.67 -32.64
C ILE A 116 2.16 13.78 -33.86
N ARG A 117 2.08 12.46 -33.71
CA ARG A 117 2.26 11.53 -34.84
C ARG A 117 1.20 11.70 -35.92
N ALA A 118 -0.06 11.88 -35.55
CA ALA A 118 -1.13 12.14 -36.52
C ALA A 118 -0.87 13.43 -37.31
N ASN A 119 -0.48 14.52 -36.64
CA ASN A 119 -0.19 15.79 -37.29
C ASN A 119 1.07 15.77 -38.19
N GLN A 120 2.01 14.84 -37.96
CA GLN A 120 3.16 14.63 -38.85
C GLN A 120 2.82 13.82 -40.11
N LEU A 121 1.76 13.00 -40.06
CA LEU A 121 1.30 12.17 -41.18
C LEU A 121 0.37 12.93 -42.14
N VAL A 122 -0.44 13.87 -41.62
CA VAL A 122 -1.36 14.71 -42.43
C VAL A 122 -0.68 15.49 -43.57
N PRO A 123 0.47 16.18 -43.38
CA PRO A 123 1.08 16.97 -44.47
C PRO A 123 1.69 16.13 -45.61
N GLN A 124 1.84 14.81 -45.45
CA GLN A 124 2.34 13.94 -46.54
C GLN A 124 1.20 13.44 -47.46
N ILE A 125 -0.01 13.31 -46.94
CA ILE A 125 -1.16 12.81 -47.69
C ILE A 125 -1.66 13.86 -48.70
N ASP A 126 -1.56 15.14 -48.36
CA ASP A 126 -1.98 16.24 -49.25
C ASP A 126 -1.06 16.43 -50.48
N ILE A 127 0.15 15.85 -50.47
CA ILE A 127 1.13 15.97 -51.56
C ILE A 127 1.02 14.80 -52.57
N GLU A 128 0.52 13.64 -52.16
CA GLU A 128 0.37 12.46 -53.05
C GLU A 128 -0.95 12.43 -53.85
N ILE A 129 -1.91 13.31 -53.56
CA ILE A 129 -3.24 13.32 -54.19
C ILE A 129 -3.35 14.39 -55.33
N THR A 130 -2.25 15.10 -55.65
CA THR A 130 -2.20 16.07 -56.75
C THR A 130 -1.34 15.57 -57.91
#